data_AF-A0A161XCM8-F1
#
_entry.id   AF-A0A161XCM8-F1
#
_cell.length_a   1.000
_cell.length_b   1.000
_cell.length_c   1.000
_cell.angle_alpha   90.00
_cell.angle_beta   90.00
_cell.angle_gamma   90.00
#
_symmetry.space_group_name_H-M   'P 1'
#
loop_
_entity.id
_entity.type
_entity.pdbx_description
1 polymer ?
#
loop_
_entity_poly.entity_id
_entity_poly.type
_entity_poly.pdbx_seq_one_letter_code
_entity_poly.pdbx_strand_id
1 'polypeptide(L)' 'MPYNFYTTNIETAIADAYYLGKVLYPEKFKDVEPEKKADEIYKAFLGKERYSEMAKNFGGFKKITLK' A
#
# COMPACT_ATOMS: atom_id res chain seq x y z
N MET A 1 -3.88 2.44 -3.69
CA MET A 1 -4.54 3.17 -2.59
C MET A 1 -4.70 4.64 -3.02
N PRO A 2 -5.52 5.50 -2.39
CA PRO A 2 -5.67 6.89 -2.87
C PRO A 2 -4.45 7.74 -2.50
N TYR A 3 -3.53 7.92 -3.44
CA TYR A 3 -2.30 8.70 -3.21
C TYR A 3 -2.42 10.19 -3.58
N ASN A 4 -3.51 10.63 -4.21
CA ASN A 4 -3.65 11.98 -4.78
C ASN A 4 -4.82 12.79 -4.20
N PHE A 5 -5.33 12.39 -3.03
CA PHE A 5 -6.43 13.10 -2.38
C PHE A 5 -5.89 14.28 -1.57
N TYR A 6 -6.17 15.50 -2.05
CA TYR A 6 -5.67 16.77 -1.47
C TYR A 6 -4.13 16.87 -1.52
N THR A 7 -3.58 16.93 -2.74
CA THR A 7 -2.15 16.76 -3.06
C THR A 7 -1.65 15.31 -2.90
N THR A 8 -0.33 15.10 -2.86
CA THR A 8 0.27 13.76 -2.83
C THR A 8 0.44 13.24 -1.41
N ASN A 9 -0.22 12.13 -1.12
CA ASN A 9 0.02 11.27 0.03
C ASN A 9 1.23 10.37 -0.29
N ILE A 10 2.44 10.89 -0.03
CA ILE A 10 3.72 10.29 -0.44
C ILE A 10 3.88 8.89 0.15
N GLU A 11 3.49 8.72 1.41
CA GLU A 11 3.56 7.45 2.13
C GLU A 11 2.65 6.39 1.48
N THR A 12 1.46 6.80 1.03
CA THR A 12 0.55 5.94 0.25
C THR A 12 1.10 5.61 -1.14
N ALA A 13 1.76 6.57 -1.82
CA ALA A 13 2.40 6.32 -3.10
C ALA A 13 3.56 5.32 -3.01
N ILE A 14 4.38 5.41 -1.95
CA ILE A 14 5.46 4.46 -1.69
C ILE A 14 4.87 3.06 -1.38
N ALA A 15 3.81 2.98 -0.58
CA ALA A 15 3.14 1.71 -0.30
C ALA A 15 2.58 1.05 -1.58
N ASP A 16 1.95 1.83 -2.46
CA ASP A 16 1.48 1.37 -3.77
C ASP A 16 2.64 0.85 -4.64
N ALA A 17 3.80 1.51 -4.62
CA ALA A 17 4.98 1.08 -5.36
C ALA A 17 5.54 -0.27 -4.87
N TYR A 18 5.54 -0.54 -3.56
CA TYR A 18 5.93 -1.86 -3.02
C TYR A 18 4.96 -2.96 -3.44
N TYR A 19 3.65 -2.68 -3.42
CA TYR A 19 2.65 -3.62 -3.89
C TYR A 19 2.85 -3.94 -5.39
N LEU A 20 3.05 -2.91 -6.22
CA LEU A 20 3.34 -3.08 -7.65
C LEU A 20 4.64 -3.86 -7.88
N GLY A 21 5.69 -3.57 -7.11
CA GLY A 21 6.95 -4.31 -7.16
C GLY A 21 6.75 -5.81 -6.93
N LYS A 22 5.92 -6.18 -5.96
CA LYS A 22 5.59 -7.59 -5.70
C LYS A 22 4.73 -8.24 -6.77
N VAL A 23 3.79 -7.50 -7.35
CA VAL A 23 2.96 -8.01 -8.45
C VAL A 23 3.79 -8.23 -9.72
N LEU A 24 4.66 -7.28 -10.07
CA LEU A 24 5.44 -7.31 -11.31
C LEU A 24 6.69 -8.20 -11.20
N TYR A 25 7.32 -8.25 -10.02
CA TYR A 25 8.60 -8.93 -9.80
C TYR A 25 8.57 -9.79 -8.53
N PRO A 26 7.71 -10.83 -8.45
CA PRO A 26 7.45 -11.58 -7.23
C PRO A 26 8.71 -12.17 -6.58
N GLU A 27 9.68 -12.64 -7.37
CA GLU A 27 10.94 -13.21 -6.86
C GLU A 27 11.83 -12.18 -6.16
N LYS A 28 11.84 -10.93 -6.66
CA LYS A 28 12.64 -9.83 -6.09
C LYS A 28 12.02 -9.22 -4.83
N PHE A 29 10.72 -9.44 -4.64
CA PHE A 29 9.91 -8.89 -3.54
C PHE A 29 9.29 -10.02 -2.70
N LYS A 30 9.92 -11.20 -2.69
CA LYS A 30 9.37 -12.40 -2.03
C LYS A 30 9.19 -12.22 -0.52
N ASP A 31 10.08 -11.46 0.10
CA ASP A 31 10.13 -11.09 1.52
C ASP A 31 9.19 -9.91 1.87
N VAL A 32 8.68 -9.19 0.88
CA VAL A 32 7.77 -8.06 1.11
C VAL A 32 6.35 -8.56 1.33
N GLU A 33 5.78 -8.29 2.49
CA GLU A 33 4.33 -8.41 2.73
C GLU A 33 3.69 -7.02 2.55
N PRO A 34 2.97 -6.74 1.44
CA PRO A 34 2.57 -5.38 1.08
C PRO A 34 1.76 -4.64 2.15
N GLU A 35 0.88 -5.35 2.86
CA GLU A 35 0.06 -4.78 3.93
C GLU A 35 0.90 -4.34 5.13
N LYS A 36 1.80 -5.22 5.60
CA LYS A 36 2.74 -4.89 6.68
C LYS A 36 3.70 -3.78 6.27
N LYS A 37 4.19 -3.81 5.03
CA LYS A 37 5.07 -2.77 4.49
C LYS A 37 4.37 -1.41 4.44
N ALA A 38 3.08 -1.37 4.07
CA ALA A 38 2.30 -0.14 4.13
C ALA A 38 2.17 0.38 5.55
N ASP A 39 1.92 -0.47 6.54
CA ASP A 39 1.87 -0.06 7.95
C ASP A 39 3.22 0.43 8.49
N GLU A 40 4.34 -0.20 8.10
CA GLU A 40 5.69 0.31 8.38
C GLU A 40 5.91 1.71 7.81
N ILE A 41 5.48 1.94 6.56
CA ILE A 41 5.60 3.24 5.89
C ILE A 41 4.70 4.29 6.57
N TYR A 42 3.42 3.97 6.82
CA TYR A 42 2.51 4.87 7.53
C TYR A 42 3.03 5.21 8.93
N LYS A 43 3.61 4.24 9.64
CA LYS A 43 4.21 4.48 10.96
C LYS A 43 5.45 5.38 10.88
N ALA A 44 6.29 5.20 9.87
CA ALA A 44 7.47 6.04 9.68
C ALA A 44 7.12 7.51 9.37
N PHE A 45 6.07 7.75 8.58
CA PHE A 45 5.69 9.11 8.16
C PHE A 45 4.67 9.78 9.10
N LEU A 46 3.73 9.01 9.64
CA LEU A 46 2.56 9.52 10.38
C LEU A 46 2.56 9.08 11.85
N GLY A 47 3.53 8.27 12.28
CA GLY A 47 3.64 7.76 13.65
C GLY A 47 2.64 6.66 14.01
N LYS A 48 1.79 6.22 13.07
CA LYS A 48 0.74 5.22 13.30
C LYS A 48 0.55 4.31 12.09
N GLU A 49 0.23 3.07 12.38
CA GLU A 49 -0.22 2.07 11.40
C GLU A 49 -1.65 2.43 10.95
N ARG A 50 -1.91 2.39 9.64
CA ARG A 50 -3.14 2.95 9.02
C ARG A 50 -3.65 2.15 7.83
N TYR A 51 -2.95 1.10 7.39
CA TYR A 51 -3.34 0.32 6.22
C TYR A 51 -4.75 -0.27 6.37
N SER A 52 -5.08 -0.80 7.55
CA SER A 52 -6.39 -1.40 7.81
C SER A 52 -7.56 -0.43 7.61
N GLU A 53 -7.43 0.81 8.10
CA GLU A 53 -8.41 1.88 7.90
C GLU A 53 -8.55 2.23 6.42
N MET A 54 -7.41 2.37 5.74
CA MET A 54 -7.39 2.70 4.32
C MET A 54 -7.98 1.56 3.48
N ALA A 55 -7.68 0.30 3.80
CA ALA A 55 -8.21 -0.88 3.11
C ALA A 55 -9.73 -1.02 3.31
N LYS A 56 -10.24 -0.68 4.50
CA LYS A 56 -11.67 -0.61 4.77
C LYS A 56 -12.38 0.44 3.89
N ASN A 57 -11.77 1.61 3.74
CA ASN A 57 -12.37 2.72 3.00
C ASN A 57 -12.24 2.59 1.47
N PHE A 58 -11.16 1.95 0.98
CA PHE A 58 -10.79 1.97 -0.45
C PHE A 58 -10.58 0.58 -1.07
N GLY A 59 -10.73 -0.50 -0.30
CA GLY A 59 -10.70 -1.88 -0.79
C GLY A 59 -9.38 -2.63 -0.65
N GLY A 60 -8.28 -1.93 -0.34
CA GLY A 60 -6.97 -2.53 -0.04
C GLY A 60 -6.20 -3.05 -1.26
N PHE A 61 -5.04 -3.66 -1.01
CA PHE A 61 -4.23 -4.29 -2.05
C PHE A 61 -4.82 -5.64 -2.46
N LYS A 62 -5.42 -5.70 -3.65
CA LYS A 62 -5.98 -6.95 -4.17
C LYS A 62 -6.12 -6.95 -5.68
N LYS A 63 -6.15 -8.16 -6.23
CA LYS A 63 -6.63 -8.39 -7.59
C LYS A 63 -8.14 -8.16 -7.62
N ILE A 64 -8.59 -7.30 -8.53
CA ILE A 64 -10.02 -7.05 -8.77
C ILE A 64 -10.50 -8.02 -9.85
N THR A 65 -11.63 -8.67 -9.59
CA THR A 65 -12.38 -9.44 -10.60
C THR A 65 -13.60 -8.62 -10.99
N LEU A 66 -13.66 -8.17 -12.24
CA LEU A 66 -14.83 -7.50 -12.80
C LEU A 66 -15.84 -8.55 -13.29
N LYS A 67 -17.13 -8.26 -13.10
CA LYS A 67 -18.22 -9.06 -13.68
C LYS A 67 -18.59 -8.54 -15.05
#